data_AF-A0AA39J1B8-F1
#
_entry.id   AF-A0AA39J1B8-F1
#
_cell.length_a   1.000
_cell.length_b   1.000
_cell.length_c   1.000
_cell.angle_alpha   90.00
_cell.angle_beta   90.00
_cell.angle_gamma   90.00
#
_symmetry.space_group_name_H-M   'P 1'
#
loop_
_entity.id
_entity.type
_entity.pdbx_description
1 polymer ?
#
loop_
_entity_poly.entity_id
_entity_poly.type
_entity_poly.pdbx_seq_one_letter_code
_entity_poly.pdbx_strand_id
1 'polypeptide(L)'
;MLRDSNLDGYTIPNVRDRLIAMLFADDTTIWSDLQAKFNIEKTKLVTTRRMSPEQEPIPMDIHVIQDGDVVRILGAFVGNAMDTAAPWAPILDRIQEKFEAWDRTHPTIEGRRLLIQMYAGGMTQFLTRAQGMPSQILMQLQKMISEFAWDNQGKAPVNKTILAAAKQDGGMQVLDISIRNQAIEVMRLKSYLQLDERHPKAAYVKDAIINKYIRKGTPRTAAMANTILQTWTVNLQHNT
;
A
#
# COMPACT_ATOMS: atom_id res chain seq x y z
N MET A 1 -14.32 1.74 29.52
CA MET A 1 -14.02 0.94 28.30
C MET A 1 -13.73 1.93 27.17
N LEU A 2 -12.53 1.98 26.55
CA LEU A 2 -11.99 2.94 25.53
C LEU A 2 -12.61 4.36 25.40
N ARG A 3 -13.92 4.49 25.25
CA ARG A 3 -14.72 5.72 25.43
C ARG A 3 -14.54 6.41 26.79
N ASP A 4 -14.30 5.66 27.87
CA ASP A 4 -14.02 6.20 29.21
C ASP A 4 -12.53 6.30 29.53
N SER A 5 -11.65 6.10 28.53
CA SER A 5 -10.21 6.20 28.74
C SER A 5 -9.72 7.63 28.54
N ASN A 6 -8.69 8.03 29.29
CA ASN A 6 -7.99 9.31 29.13
C ASN A 6 -7.08 9.33 27.89
N LEU A 7 -7.37 8.52 26.87
CA LEU A 7 -6.59 8.50 25.64
C LEU A 7 -6.97 9.70 24.77
N ASP A 8 -5.96 10.50 24.43
CA ASP A 8 -6.15 11.69 23.60
C ASP A 8 -6.55 11.35 22.16
N GLY A 9 -6.23 10.13 21.68
CA GLY A 9 -6.41 9.73 20.28
C GLY A 9 -5.48 10.49 19.35
N TYR A 10 -5.62 10.34 18.03
CA TYR A 10 -4.93 11.12 17.01
C TYR A 10 -5.91 12.07 16.31
N THR A 11 -5.58 13.37 16.27
CA THR A 11 -6.42 14.38 15.62
C THR A 11 -6.06 14.47 14.13
N ILE A 12 -7.02 14.18 13.25
CA ILE A 12 -6.85 14.35 11.82
C ILE A 12 -7.31 15.76 11.43
N PRO A 13 -6.47 16.58 10.79
CA PRO A 13 -6.87 17.92 10.33
C PRO A 13 -8.15 17.87 9.50
N ASN A 14 -9.06 18.83 9.71
CA ASN A 14 -10.36 18.91 9.03
C ASN A 14 -11.33 17.74 9.27
N VAL A 15 -11.04 16.85 10.23
CA VAL A 15 -11.97 15.81 10.70
C VAL A 15 -12.36 16.13 12.15
N ARG A 16 -13.66 16.21 12.42
CA ARG A 16 -14.17 16.53 13.77
C ARG A 16 -13.84 15.44 14.78
N ASP A 17 -13.88 14.18 14.35
CA ASP A 17 -13.62 13.03 15.20
C ASP A 17 -12.14 12.69 15.25
N ARG A 18 -11.62 12.50 16.47
CA ARG A 18 -10.31 11.91 16.71
C ARG A 18 -10.30 10.41 16.46
N LEU A 19 -9.18 9.89 15.96
CA LEU A 19 -8.94 8.46 15.79
C LEU A 19 -8.31 7.89 17.08
N ILE A 20 -9.06 7.12 17.86
CA ILE A 20 -8.53 6.50 19.10
C ILE A 20 -8.07 5.07 18.85
N ALA A 21 -8.87 4.29 18.13
CA ALA A 21 -8.54 2.91 17.84
C ALA A 21 -9.10 2.49 16.48
N MET A 22 -8.41 1.54 15.83
CA MET A 22 -8.92 0.75 14.72
C MET A 22 -9.08 -0.68 15.21
N LEU A 23 -10.28 -1.23 15.00
CA LEU A 23 -10.63 -2.59 15.39
C LEU A 23 -10.92 -3.38 14.12
N PHE A 24 -10.27 -4.53 13.95
CA PHE A 24 -10.55 -5.46 12.87
C PHE A 24 -10.39 -6.89 13.38
N ALA A 25 -11.50 -7.60 13.51
CA ALA A 25 -11.54 -8.89 14.19
C ALA A 25 -10.88 -8.80 15.60
N ASP A 26 -9.82 -9.57 15.83
CA ASP A 26 -8.99 -9.59 17.03
C ASP A 26 -7.91 -8.49 17.05
N ASP A 27 -7.51 -7.97 15.89
CA ASP A 27 -6.51 -6.92 15.77
C ASP A 27 -7.06 -5.58 16.27
N THR A 28 -6.42 -5.03 17.30
CA THR A 28 -6.71 -3.69 17.84
C THR A 28 -5.48 -2.80 17.71
N THR A 29 -5.58 -1.75 16.91
CA THR A 29 -4.56 -0.71 16.79
C THR A 29 -5.00 0.53 17.55
N ILE A 30 -4.25 0.98 18.54
CA ILE A 30 -4.54 2.19 19.31
C ILE A 30 -3.65 3.34 18.80
N TRP A 31 -4.25 4.50 18.60
CA TRP A 31 -3.60 5.72 18.15
C TRP A 31 -3.52 6.72 19.31
N SER A 32 -2.37 7.36 19.48
CA SER A 32 -2.14 8.39 20.49
C SER A 32 -1.41 9.57 19.87
N ASP A 33 -1.90 10.79 20.12
CA ASP A 33 -1.30 12.05 19.65
C ASP A 33 -0.01 12.32 20.42
N LEU A 34 1.05 11.71 19.93
CA LEU A 34 2.39 11.97 20.40
C LEU A 34 2.92 13.14 19.57
N GLN A 35 2.86 14.35 20.14
CA GLN A 35 3.64 15.50 19.70
C GLN A 35 5.15 15.28 19.89
N ALA A 36 5.67 14.13 19.49
CA ALA A 36 7.09 14.00 19.22
C ALA A 36 7.34 14.88 17.98
N LYS A 37 7.93 16.05 18.18
CA LYS A 37 8.58 16.78 17.09
C LYS A 37 9.56 15.79 16.45
N PHE A 38 9.15 15.15 15.35
CA PHE A 38 9.95 14.20 14.58
C PHE A 38 11.10 14.96 13.93
N ASN A 39 12.12 15.27 14.72
CA ASN A 39 13.39 15.79 14.28
C ASN A 39 14.46 15.19 15.19
N ILE A 40 15.34 14.38 14.62
CA ILE A 40 16.60 13.85 15.22
C ILE A 40 16.46 12.87 16.40
N GLU A 41 15.29 12.72 17.05
CA GLU A 41 15.15 11.87 18.26
C GLU A 41 14.65 10.43 18.03
N LYS A 42 14.47 9.95 16.79
CA LYS A 42 14.08 8.55 16.50
C LYS A 42 15.02 7.53 17.16
N THR A 43 16.30 7.89 17.29
CA THR A 43 17.32 7.05 17.93
C THR A 43 17.10 6.90 19.43
N LYS A 44 16.53 7.89 20.13
CA LYS A 44 16.39 7.81 21.59
C LYS A 44 15.31 6.83 22.02
N LEU A 45 14.14 6.81 21.39
CA LEU A 45 13.04 5.93 21.82
C LEU A 45 13.40 4.43 21.77
N VAL A 46 14.06 3.99 20.69
CA VAL A 46 14.47 2.59 20.55
C VAL A 46 15.46 2.19 21.65
N THR A 47 16.37 3.10 22.04
CA THR A 47 17.40 2.83 23.05
C THR A 47 16.91 3.05 24.49
N THR A 48 16.17 4.13 24.74
CA THR A 48 15.70 4.53 26.08
C THR A 48 14.38 3.87 26.44
N ARG A 49 13.61 3.39 25.45
CA ARG A 49 12.21 2.98 25.57
C ARG A 49 11.34 4.06 26.23
N ARG A 50 11.75 5.33 26.17
CA ARG A 50 11.04 6.46 26.76
C ARG A 50 10.61 7.43 25.68
N MET A 51 9.36 7.88 25.77
CA MET A 51 8.76 8.86 24.86
C MET A 51 9.12 10.30 25.25
N SER A 52 9.34 10.57 26.54
CA SER A 52 9.96 11.80 27.07
C SER A 52 10.85 11.46 28.28
N PRO A 53 11.79 12.34 28.68
CA PRO A 53 12.63 12.09 29.86
C PRO A 53 11.84 11.83 31.16
N GLU A 54 10.65 12.42 31.27
CA GLU A 54 9.76 12.37 32.43
C GLU A 54 8.75 11.21 32.41
N GLN A 55 8.63 10.48 31.29
CA GLN A 55 7.71 9.35 31.16
C GLN A 55 8.36 8.02 31.54
N GLU A 56 7.56 7.13 32.12
CA GLU A 56 7.95 5.76 32.40
C GLU A 56 8.35 5.03 31.11
N PRO A 57 9.39 4.18 31.14
CA PRO A 57 9.80 3.41 29.99
C PRO A 57 8.72 2.41 29.58
N ILE A 58 8.57 2.22 28.27
CA ILE A 58 7.66 1.25 27.67
C ILE A 58 8.04 -0.15 28.20
N PRO A 59 7.11 -0.90 28.80
CA PRO A 59 7.31 -2.24 29.32
C PRO A 59 8.03 -3.17 28.33
N MET A 60 8.96 -4.01 28.80
CA MET A 60 9.83 -4.82 27.94
C MET A 60 9.09 -5.88 27.10
N ASP A 61 7.90 -6.28 27.52
CA ASP A 61 6.98 -7.16 26.81
C ASP A 61 6.35 -6.51 25.57
N ILE A 62 6.38 -5.17 25.47
CA ILE A 62 5.93 -4.44 24.29
C ILE A 62 7.06 -4.34 23.27
N HIS A 63 6.87 -4.94 22.10
CA HIS A 63 7.84 -4.86 21.03
C HIS A 63 7.86 -3.46 20.39
N VAL A 64 9.06 -2.85 20.32
CA VAL A 64 9.29 -1.58 19.61
C VAL A 64 10.07 -1.93 18.34
N ILE A 65 9.47 -1.64 17.19
CA ILE A 65 9.98 -1.97 15.87
C ILE A 65 11.17 -1.06 15.55
N GLN A 66 12.29 -1.63 15.10
CA GLN A 66 13.47 -0.86 14.70
C GLN A 66 13.40 -0.46 13.22
N ASP A 67 14.31 0.42 12.80
CA ASP A 67 14.47 0.71 11.37
C ASP A 67 14.94 -0.55 10.63
N GLY A 68 14.27 -0.88 9.52
CA GLY A 68 14.47 -2.13 8.78
C GLY A 68 13.52 -3.26 9.19
N ASP A 69 12.97 -3.21 10.41
CA ASP A 69 11.98 -4.18 10.87
C ASP A 69 10.58 -3.85 10.32
N VAL A 70 9.72 -4.86 10.30
CA VAL A 70 8.36 -4.76 9.74
C VAL A 70 7.34 -5.45 10.63
N VAL A 71 6.18 -4.83 10.78
CA VAL A 71 5.00 -5.43 11.40
C VAL A 71 3.90 -5.61 10.38
N ARG A 72 3.13 -6.68 10.52
CA ARG A 72 1.95 -6.91 9.70
C ARG A 72 0.72 -6.35 10.41
N ILE A 73 0.07 -5.36 9.80
CA ILE A 73 -1.16 -4.73 10.31
C ILE A 73 -2.23 -4.87 9.24
N LEU A 74 -3.35 -5.53 9.57
CA LEU A 74 -4.48 -5.75 8.65
C LEU A 74 -4.08 -6.40 7.32
N GLY A 75 -3.05 -7.25 7.36
CA GLY A 75 -2.50 -7.92 6.18
C GLY A 75 -1.49 -7.12 5.37
N ALA A 76 -1.32 -5.82 5.62
CA ALA A 76 -0.28 -4.97 5.02
C ALA A 76 0.97 -4.94 5.92
N PHE A 77 2.12 -4.65 5.31
CA PHE A 77 3.40 -4.61 6.00
C PHE A 77 3.80 -3.16 6.23
N VAL A 78 4.07 -2.80 7.48
CA VAL A 78 4.39 -1.44 7.91
C VAL A 78 5.73 -1.45 8.65
N GLY A 79 6.65 -0.60 8.22
CA GLY A 79 7.98 -0.48 8.81
C GLY A 79 8.72 0.73 8.24
N ASN A 80 9.67 1.28 9.00
CA ASN A 80 10.56 2.33 8.49
C ASN A 80 11.75 1.69 7.78
N ALA A 81 12.16 2.23 6.63
CA ALA A 81 13.27 1.70 5.82
C ALA A 81 13.17 0.17 5.54
N MET A 82 11.94 -0.36 5.48
CA MET A 82 11.72 -1.80 5.28
C MET A 82 12.01 -2.21 3.84
N ASP A 83 12.41 -3.48 3.65
CA ASP A 83 12.44 -4.08 2.33
C ASP A 83 11.01 -4.27 1.80
N THR A 84 10.63 -3.42 0.85
CA THR A 84 9.31 -3.45 0.21
C THR A 84 9.07 -4.70 -0.66
N ALA A 85 10.12 -5.44 -1.02
CA ALA A 85 10.05 -6.65 -1.84
C ALA A 85 9.84 -7.91 -0.98
N ALA A 86 10.44 -8.00 0.21
CA ALA A 86 10.36 -9.17 1.08
C ALA A 86 8.92 -9.71 1.32
N PRO A 87 7.89 -8.86 1.56
CA PRO A 87 6.51 -9.33 1.71
C PRO A 87 5.93 -10.09 0.52
N TRP A 88 6.50 -9.90 -0.67
CA TRP A 88 5.98 -10.48 -1.91
C TRP A 88 6.50 -11.89 -2.17
N ALA A 89 7.64 -12.28 -1.60
CA ALA A 89 8.23 -13.62 -1.79
C ALA A 89 7.21 -14.75 -1.52
N PRO A 90 6.56 -14.84 -0.35
CA PRO A 90 5.59 -15.91 -0.09
C PRO A 90 4.35 -15.85 -0.99
N ILE A 91 4.01 -14.69 -1.56
CA ILE A 91 2.89 -14.56 -2.50
C ILE A 91 3.31 -15.10 -3.87
N LEU A 92 4.51 -14.75 -4.33
CA LEU A 92 5.07 -15.24 -5.59
C LEU A 92 5.27 -16.76 -5.55
N ASP A 93 5.79 -17.30 -4.45
CA ASP A 93 5.96 -18.75 -4.27
C ASP A 93 4.61 -19.47 -4.37
N ARG A 94 3.56 -18.95 -3.71
CA ARG A 94 2.21 -19.52 -3.80
C ARG A 94 1.62 -19.43 -5.20
N ILE A 95 1.86 -18.34 -5.94
CA ILE A 95 1.40 -18.22 -7.33
C ILE A 95 2.13 -19.24 -8.20
N GLN A 96 3.45 -19.37 -8.03
CA GLN A 96 4.29 -20.32 -8.76
C GLN A 96 3.82 -21.77 -8.51
N GLU A 97 3.64 -22.16 -7.24
CA GLU A 97 3.12 -23.48 -6.86
C GLU A 97 1.77 -23.78 -7.53
N LYS A 98 0.87 -22.79 -7.59
CA LYS A 98 -0.43 -22.97 -8.26
C LYS A 98 -0.26 -23.12 -9.77
N PHE A 99 0.56 -22.29 -10.40
CA PHE A 99 0.83 -22.41 -11.84
C PHE A 99 1.42 -23.78 -12.17
N GLU A 100 2.44 -24.24 -11.44
CA GLU A 100 3.04 -25.56 -11.64
C GLU A 100 2.04 -26.71 -11.42
N ALA A 101 1.18 -26.62 -10.40
CA ALA A 101 0.17 -27.63 -10.15
C ALA A 101 -0.85 -27.73 -11.29
N TRP A 102 -1.30 -26.58 -11.81
CA TRP A 102 -2.25 -26.54 -12.93
C TRP A 102 -1.60 -26.84 -14.27
N ASP A 103 -0.32 -26.57 -14.45
CA ASP A 103 0.39 -26.86 -15.70
C ASP A 103 0.36 -28.36 -16.03
N ARG A 104 0.41 -29.21 -15.00
CA ARG A 104 0.31 -30.68 -15.10
C ARG A 104 -1.02 -31.18 -15.66
N THR A 105 -2.08 -30.35 -15.65
CA THR A 105 -3.37 -30.71 -16.21
C THR A 105 -3.52 -30.28 -17.68
N HIS A 106 -2.46 -29.72 -18.29
CA HIS A 106 -2.43 -29.20 -19.66
C HIS A 106 -3.66 -28.33 -20.01
N PRO A 107 -3.91 -27.25 -19.25
CA PRO A 107 -5.06 -26.39 -19.48
C PRO A 107 -4.96 -25.70 -20.84
N THR A 108 -6.13 -25.49 -21.46
CA THR A 108 -6.24 -24.67 -22.67
C THR A 108 -5.79 -23.24 -22.41
N ILE A 109 -5.51 -22.46 -23.45
CA ILE A 109 -5.18 -21.04 -23.32
C ILE A 109 -6.25 -20.25 -22.54
N GLU A 110 -7.52 -20.62 -22.69
CA GLU A 110 -8.63 -20.03 -21.95
C GLU A 110 -8.60 -20.43 -20.47
N GLY A 111 -8.28 -21.69 -20.17
CA GLY A 111 -8.07 -22.14 -18.80
C GLY A 111 -6.89 -21.40 -18.14
N ARG A 112 -5.76 -21.29 -18.84
CA ARG A 112 -4.58 -20.53 -18.38
C ARG A 112 -4.94 -19.07 -18.08
N ARG A 113 -5.69 -18.41 -18.96
CA ARG A 113 -6.20 -17.04 -18.75
C ARG A 113 -6.99 -16.90 -17.46
N LEU A 114 -7.92 -17.81 -17.19
CA LEU A 114 -8.73 -17.81 -15.97
C LEU A 114 -7.88 -18.05 -14.71
N LEU A 115 -6.93 -18.98 -14.77
CA LEU A 115 -6.03 -19.30 -13.67
C LEU A 115 -5.09 -18.13 -13.35
N ILE A 116 -4.56 -17.45 -14.38
CA ILE A 116 -3.78 -16.22 -14.23
C ILE A 116 -4.62 -15.14 -13.52
N GLN A 117 -5.86 -14.95 -13.97
CA GLN A 117 -6.76 -13.97 -13.36
C GLN A 117 -7.02 -14.30 -11.88
N MET A 118 -7.25 -15.57 -11.56
CA MET A 118 -7.58 -16.03 -10.22
C MET A 118 -6.39 -15.93 -9.26
N TYR A 119 -5.23 -16.47 -9.65
CA TYR A 119 -4.06 -16.55 -8.77
C TYR A 119 -3.20 -15.31 -8.84
N ALA A 120 -2.57 -15.02 -9.98
CA ALA A 120 -1.70 -13.85 -10.12
C ALA A 120 -2.47 -12.55 -9.91
N GLY A 121 -3.72 -12.49 -10.38
CA GLY A 121 -4.59 -11.35 -10.17
C GLY A 121 -5.13 -11.22 -8.75
N GLY A 122 -5.79 -12.28 -8.26
CA GLY A 122 -6.47 -12.25 -6.97
C GLY A 122 -5.51 -12.12 -5.79
N MET A 123 -4.37 -12.82 -5.82
CA MET A 123 -3.43 -12.84 -4.69
C MET A 123 -2.63 -11.54 -4.54
N THR A 124 -2.39 -10.81 -5.63
CA THR A 124 -1.58 -9.57 -5.58
C THR A 124 -2.40 -8.30 -5.39
N GLN A 125 -3.68 -8.30 -5.78
CA GLN A 125 -4.52 -7.10 -5.82
C GLN A 125 -4.60 -6.36 -4.48
N PHE A 126 -4.77 -7.07 -3.36
CA PHE A 126 -4.87 -6.45 -2.05
C PHE A 126 -3.57 -5.73 -1.68
N LEU A 127 -2.44 -6.43 -1.75
CA LEU A 127 -1.16 -5.89 -1.30
C LEU A 127 -0.68 -4.75 -2.20
N THR A 128 -0.93 -4.84 -3.52
CA THR A 128 -0.69 -3.73 -4.46
C THR A 128 -1.46 -2.49 -4.03
N ARG A 129 -2.74 -2.64 -3.67
CA ARG A 129 -3.56 -1.50 -3.23
C ARG A 129 -3.10 -0.92 -1.88
N ALA A 130 -2.66 -1.77 -0.96
CA ALA A 130 -2.28 -1.38 0.38
C ALA A 130 -0.95 -0.62 0.42
N GLN A 131 0.10 -1.16 -0.21
CA GLN A 131 1.47 -0.64 -0.09
C GLN A 131 2.19 -0.45 -1.44
N GLY A 132 1.53 -0.73 -2.56
CA GLY A 132 2.17 -0.70 -3.88
C GLY A 132 2.97 -1.96 -4.19
N MET A 133 3.25 -2.18 -5.46
CA MET A 133 4.08 -3.28 -5.95
C MET A 133 5.42 -2.73 -6.47
N PRO A 134 6.57 -3.14 -5.92
CA PRO A 134 7.87 -2.74 -6.43
C PRO A 134 8.07 -3.18 -7.89
N SER A 135 8.86 -2.41 -8.66
CA SER A 135 9.10 -2.69 -10.08
C SER A 135 9.72 -4.07 -10.32
N GLN A 136 10.62 -4.51 -9.44
CA GLN A 136 11.22 -5.85 -9.50
C GLN A 136 10.16 -6.95 -9.38
N ILE A 137 9.24 -6.82 -8.44
CA ILE A 137 8.14 -7.77 -8.23
C ILE A 137 7.19 -7.76 -9.43
N LEU A 138 6.88 -6.57 -9.96
CA LEU A 138 6.07 -6.44 -11.17
C LEU A 138 6.69 -7.19 -12.35
N MET A 139 8.00 -7.00 -12.58
CA MET A 139 8.72 -7.67 -13.67
C MET A 139 8.74 -9.20 -13.48
N GLN A 140 8.98 -9.67 -12.26
CA GLN A 140 8.98 -11.09 -11.94
C GLN A 140 7.61 -11.72 -12.17
N LEU A 141 6.54 -11.07 -11.70
CA LEU A 141 5.18 -11.55 -11.89
C LEU A 141 4.74 -11.51 -13.35
N GLN A 142 5.13 -10.48 -14.11
CA GLN A 142 4.91 -10.42 -15.56
C GLN A 142 5.58 -11.59 -16.30
N LYS A 143 6.79 -11.96 -15.87
CA LYS A 143 7.51 -13.11 -16.41
C LYS A 143 6.75 -14.41 -16.13
N MET A 144 6.38 -14.66 -14.87
CA MET A 144 5.60 -15.85 -14.48
C MET A 144 4.27 -15.97 -15.26
N ILE A 145 3.55 -14.85 -15.42
CA ILE A 145 2.30 -14.81 -16.21
C ILE A 145 2.56 -15.17 -17.67
N SER A 146 3.63 -14.62 -18.27
CA SER A 146 3.96 -14.86 -19.68
C SER A 146 4.37 -16.30 -19.93
N GLU A 147 5.18 -16.88 -19.04
CA GLU A 147 5.64 -18.28 -19.12
C GLU A 147 4.47 -19.25 -18.96
N PHE A 148 3.62 -19.05 -17.94
CA PHE A 148 2.46 -19.89 -17.72
C PHE A 148 1.38 -19.73 -18.80
N ALA A 149 1.20 -18.53 -19.37
CA ALA A 149 0.27 -18.35 -20.49
C ALA A 149 0.71 -19.14 -21.73
N TRP A 150 2.01 -19.37 -21.90
CA TRP A 150 2.58 -19.97 -23.10
C TRP A 150 3.20 -21.36 -22.91
N ASP A 151 2.62 -22.14 -21.98
CA ASP A 151 2.96 -23.54 -21.76
C ASP A 151 4.46 -23.78 -21.50
N ASN A 152 5.15 -22.77 -20.96
CA ASN A 152 6.59 -22.81 -20.71
C ASN A 152 7.46 -23.16 -21.96
N GLN A 153 6.93 -23.05 -23.18
CA GLN A 153 7.63 -23.39 -24.43
C GLN A 153 8.63 -22.33 -24.91
N GLY A 154 9.05 -21.41 -24.03
CA GLY A 154 10.03 -20.37 -24.31
C GLY A 154 9.42 -19.05 -24.81
N LYS A 155 10.00 -18.46 -25.87
CA LYS A 155 9.59 -17.13 -26.34
C LYS A 155 8.15 -17.19 -26.88
N ALA A 156 7.25 -16.43 -26.25
CA ALA A 156 5.91 -16.23 -26.78
C ALA A 156 6.01 -15.68 -28.23
N PRO A 157 5.39 -16.35 -29.22
CA PRO A 157 5.35 -15.92 -30.62
C PRO A 157 4.41 -14.72 -30.79
N VAL A 158 3.59 -14.42 -29.77
CA VAL A 158 2.63 -13.32 -29.75
C VAL A 158 3.14 -12.21 -28.83
N ASN A 159 3.07 -10.97 -29.31
CA ASN A 159 3.42 -9.80 -28.51
C ASN A 159 2.49 -9.66 -27.29
N LYS A 160 3.03 -9.20 -26.15
CA LYS A 160 2.29 -8.88 -24.91
C LYS A 160 1.02 -8.05 -25.16
N THR A 161 1.07 -7.07 -26.05
CA THR A 161 -0.09 -6.22 -26.38
C THR A 161 -1.23 -7.03 -26.98
N ILE A 162 -0.92 -7.99 -27.85
CA ILE A 162 -1.92 -8.85 -28.48
C ILE A 162 -2.45 -9.90 -27.48
N LEU A 163 -1.59 -10.43 -26.61
CA LEU A 163 -2.01 -11.32 -25.52
C LEU A 163 -3.03 -10.65 -24.59
N ALA A 164 -2.83 -9.37 -24.29
CA ALA A 164 -3.73 -8.59 -23.43
C ALA A 164 -4.97 -8.04 -24.16
N ALA A 165 -4.92 -7.91 -25.49
CA ALA A 165 -6.02 -7.37 -26.28
C ALA A 165 -7.30 -8.20 -26.13
N ALA A 166 -8.43 -7.55 -26.40
CA ALA A 166 -9.72 -8.17 -26.22
C ALA A 166 -9.99 -9.25 -27.29
N LYS A 167 -10.84 -10.23 -26.94
CA LYS A 167 -11.12 -11.38 -27.82
C LYS A 167 -11.73 -10.96 -29.16
N GLN A 168 -12.57 -9.92 -29.16
CA GLN A 168 -13.17 -9.37 -30.37
C GLN A 168 -12.14 -8.80 -31.36
N ASP A 169 -10.96 -8.41 -30.87
CA ASP A 169 -9.89 -7.84 -31.69
C ASP A 169 -8.83 -8.89 -32.06
N GLY A 170 -9.13 -10.18 -31.86
CA GLY A 170 -8.20 -11.30 -32.08
C GLY A 170 -7.18 -11.49 -30.95
N GLY A 171 -7.35 -10.81 -29.81
CA GLY A 171 -6.52 -10.96 -28.63
C GLY A 171 -6.94 -12.12 -27.71
N MET A 172 -6.16 -12.36 -26.67
CA MET A 172 -6.41 -13.47 -25.72
C MET A 172 -6.96 -13.00 -24.37
N GLN A 173 -7.04 -11.68 -24.13
CA GLN A 173 -7.52 -11.09 -22.90
C GLN A 173 -6.80 -11.64 -21.65
N VAL A 174 -5.50 -11.93 -21.80
CA VAL A 174 -4.62 -12.31 -20.69
C VAL A 174 -4.39 -11.08 -19.82
N LEU A 175 -4.30 -11.30 -18.52
CA LEU A 175 -4.06 -10.25 -17.55
C LEU A 175 -2.74 -9.50 -17.84
N ASP A 176 -2.86 -8.20 -18.11
CA ASP A 176 -1.75 -7.26 -17.95
C ASP A 176 -1.73 -6.71 -16.51
N ILE A 177 -0.77 -7.21 -15.71
CA ILE A 177 -0.62 -6.80 -14.32
C ILE A 177 -0.14 -5.34 -14.17
N SER A 178 0.58 -4.80 -15.15
CA SER A 178 1.02 -3.39 -15.12
C SER A 178 -0.20 -2.48 -15.28
N ILE A 179 -1.06 -2.77 -16.27
CA ILE A 179 -2.30 -2.01 -16.47
C ILE A 179 -3.24 -2.18 -15.28
N ARG A 180 -3.32 -3.37 -14.67
CA ARG A 180 -4.07 -3.56 -13.42
C ARG A 180 -3.55 -2.69 -12.28
N ASN A 181 -2.24 -2.63 -12.08
CA ASN A 181 -1.65 -1.80 -11.03
C ASN A 181 -1.96 -0.31 -11.27
N GLN A 182 -1.90 0.15 -12.52
CA GLN A 182 -2.33 1.51 -12.88
C GLN A 182 -3.82 1.74 -12.59
N ALA A 183 -4.68 0.77 -12.93
CA ALA A 183 -6.10 0.85 -12.62
C ALA A 183 -6.38 0.91 -11.12
N ILE A 184 -5.60 0.18 -10.29
CA ILE A 184 -5.67 0.27 -8.83
C ILE A 184 -5.35 1.70 -8.36
N GLU A 185 -4.30 2.31 -8.89
CA GLU A 185 -3.94 3.70 -8.58
C GLU A 185 -5.02 4.70 -9.01
N VAL A 186 -5.62 4.53 -10.19
CA VAL A 186 -6.75 5.34 -10.65
C VAL A 186 -7.94 5.22 -9.68
N MET A 187 -8.24 4.01 -9.20
CA MET A 187 -9.31 3.81 -8.23
C MET A 187 -9.00 4.43 -6.86
N ARG A 188 -7.74 4.45 -6.45
CA ARG A 188 -7.29 5.17 -5.23
C ARG A 188 -7.46 6.68 -5.41
N LEU A 189 -7.05 7.21 -6.56
CA LEU A 189 -7.23 8.62 -6.90
C LEU A 189 -8.70 9.02 -6.95
N LYS A 190 -9.55 8.20 -7.57
CA LYS A 190 -11.01 8.39 -7.59
C LYS A 190 -11.57 8.49 -6.17
N SER A 191 -11.16 7.61 -5.27
CA SER A 191 -11.59 7.64 -3.86
C SER A 191 -11.08 8.88 -3.13
N TYR A 192 -9.83 9.28 -3.38
CA TYR A 192 -9.27 10.51 -2.82
C TYR A 192 -9.99 11.77 -3.32
N LEU A 193 -10.48 11.76 -4.56
CA LEU A 193 -11.21 12.87 -5.18
C LEU A 193 -12.71 12.95 -4.82
N GLN A 194 -13.24 12.03 -4.02
CA GLN A 194 -14.63 12.14 -3.55
C GLN A 194 -14.73 13.26 -2.52
N LEU A 195 -15.48 14.33 -2.78
CA LEU A 195 -15.61 15.48 -1.86
C LEU A 195 -16.93 15.51 -1.09
N ASP A 196 -17.67 14.40 -1.11
CA ASP A 196 -18.93 14.22 -0.40
C ASP A 196 -18.72 13.58 0.98
N GLU A 197 -19.80 13.16 1.64
CA GLU A 197 -19.77 12.48 2.93
C GLU A 197 -18.95 11.18 2.93
N ARG A 198 -18.59 10.65 1.76
CA ARG A 198 -17.77 9.44 1.59
C ARG A 198 -16.28 9.75 1.46
N HIS A 199 -15.86 11.02 1.58
CA HIS A 199 -14.45 11.38 1.53
C HIS A 199 -13.65 10.59 2.58
N PRO A 200 -12.62 9.83 2.17
CA PRO A 200 -11.88 8.99 3.11
C PRO A 200 -11.12 9.81 4.15
N LYS A 201 -11.15 9.40 5.43
CA LYS A 201 -10.33 10.04 6.49
C LYS A 201 -8.84 10.10 6.14
N ALA A 202 -8.35 9.08 5.43
CA ALA A 202 -6.96 9.03 4.95
C ALA A 202 -6.62 10.11 3.91
N ALA A 203 -7.61 10.68 3.20
CA ALA A 203 -7.40 11.77 2.26
C ALA A 203 -7.02 13.07 2.98
N TYR A 204 -7.71 13.41 4.07
CA TYR A 204 -7.31 14.54 4.93
C TYR A 204 -5.91 14.41 5.51
N VAL A 205 -5.50 13.19 5.90
CA VAL A 205 -4.13 12.93 6.36
C VAL A 205 -3.13 13.18 5.22
N LYS A 206 -3.43 12.72 4.00
CA LYS A 206 -2.59 12.99 2.83
C LYS A 206 -2.49 14.47 2.53
N ASP A 207 -3.61 15.20 2.54
CA ASP A 207 -3.62 16.66 2.35
C ASP A 207 -2.73 17.34 3.39
N ALA A 208 -2.86 16.97 4.67
CA ALA A 208 -2.04 17.52 5.74
C ALA A 208 -0.53 17.25 5.54
N ILE A 209 -0.17 16.03 5.11
CA ILE A 209 1.23 15.68 4.80
C ILE A 209 1.73 16.53 3.64
N ILE A 210 0.99 16.60 2.53
CA ILE A 210 1.39 17.38 1.35
C ILE A 210 1.54 18.86 1.70
N ASN A 211 0.58 19.39 2.45
CA ASN A 211 0.54 20.77 2.91
C ASN A 211 1.78 21.14 3.76
N LYS A 212 2.32 20.20 4.54
CA LYS A 212 3.56 20.41 5.32
C LYS A 212 4.79 20.68 4.44
N TYR A 213 4.78 20.24 3.18
CA TYR A 213 5.90 20.36 2.25
C TYR A 213 5.69 21.43 1.16
N ILE A 214 4.70 22.32 1.30
CA ILE A 214 4.50 23.46 0.39
C ILE A 214 5.67 24.44 0.52
N ARG A 215 6.30 24.81 -0.61
CA ARG A 215 7.47 25.71 -0.63
C ARG A 215 7.12 27.18 -0.86
N LYS A 216 6.05 27.48 -1.61
CA LYS A 216 5.79 28.83 -2.14
C LYS A 216 4.30 29.19 -2.03
N GLY A 217 4.06 30.40 -1.52
CA GLY A 217 2.73 30.88 -1.15
C GLY A 217 2.40 30.52 0.30
N THR A 218 1.84 31.46 1.05
CA THR A 218 1.13 31.20 2.31
C THR A 218 -0.36 31.16 1.99
N PRO A 219 -0.86 30.07 1.40
CA PRO A 219 -2.28 29.96 1.10
C PRO A 219 -3.10 30.04 2.38
N ARG A 220 -4.27 30.66 2.30
CA ARG A 220 -5.21 30.68 3.43
C ARG A 220 -5.55 29.24 3.82
N THR A 221 -5.64 28.95 5.11
CA THR A 221 -5.96 27.61 5.63
C THR A 221 -7.21 27.00 4.99
N ALA A 222 -8.21 27.82 4.67
CA ALA A 222 -9.42 27.40 3.96
C ALA A 222 -9.19 26.95 2.50
N ALA A 223 -8.16 27.48 1.83
CA ALA A 223 -7.77 27.06 0.48
C ALA A 223 -6.95 25.76 0.48
N MET A 224 -6.45 25.34 1.65
CA MET A 224 -5.60 24.15 1.82
C MET A 224 -6.41 22.85 1.97
N ALA A 225 -7.72 22.90 1.74
CA ALA A 225 -8.65 21.80 2.00
C ALA A 225 -8.53 20.61 1.03
N ASN A 226 -8.01 20.82 -0.19
CA ASN A 226 -7.78 19.75 -1.16
C ASN A 226 -6.61 20.10 -2.09
N THR A 227 -5.57 19.27 -2.13
CA THR A 227 -4.36 19.55 -2.94
C THR A 227 -4.63 19.67 -4.45
N ILE A 228 -5.61 18.95 -4.99
CA ILE A 228 -5.86 18.91 -6.45
C ILE A 228 -6.56 20.18 -6.93
N LEU A 229 -7.25 20.90 -6.05
CA LEU A 229 -7.89 22.18 -6.35
C LEU A 229 -6.92 23.37 -6.28
N GLN A 230 -5.62 23.12 -6.02
CA GLN A 230 -4.62 24.16 -5.74
C GLN A 230 -3.68 24.40 -6.92
N THR A 231 -3.18 25.63 -7.03
CA THR A 231 -2.29 26.08 -8.12
C THR A 231 -0.83 26.28 -7.70
N TRP A 232 -0.43 25.85 -6.49
CA TRP A 232 0.93 26.03 -5.96
C TRP A 232 1.80 24.75 -6.03
N THR A 233 3.11 24.92 -5.93
CA THR A 233 4.11 23.84 -6.10
C THR A 233 4.64 23.30 -4.76
N VAL A 234 4.77 21.97 -4.65
CA VAL A 234 5.23 21.25 -3.44
C VAL A 234 6.67 20.76 -3.57
N ASN A 235 7.37 20.59 -2.43
CA ASN A 235 8.69 19.97 -2.41
C ASN A 235 8.61 18.45 -2.63
N LEU A 236 9.32 17.93 -3.64
CA LEU A 236 9.46 16.49 -3.87
C LEU A 236 10.85 15.93 -3.48
N GLN A 237 11.79 16.79 -3.10
CA GLN A 237 13.12 16.37 -2.66
C GLN A 237 13.06 15.84 -1.22
N HIS A 238 13.52 14.60 -1.02
CA HIS A 238 13.76 14.04 0.31
C HIS A 238 14.91 14.84 0.94
N ASN A 239 14.63 15.55 2.03
CA ASN A 239 15.70 16.12 2.85
C ASN A 239 16.39 14.93 3.54
N THR A 240 17.55 14.53 3.02
CA THR A 240 18.55 13.70 3.68
C THR A 240 19.03 14.36 4.95
#